data_AF-A0A7X6P9Y8-F1
#
_entry.id   AF-A0A7X6P9Y8-F1
#
_cell.length_a   1.000
_cell.length_b   1.000
_cell.length_c   1.000
_cell.angle_alpha   90.00
_cell.angle_beta   90.00
_cell.angle_gamma   90.00
#
_symmetry.space_group_name_H-M   'P 1'
#
loop_
_entity.id
_entity.type
_entity.pdbx_description
1 polymer ?
#
loop_
_entity_poly.entity_id
_entity_poly.type
_entity_poly.pdbx_seq_one_letter_code
_entity_poly.pdbx_strand_id
1 'polypeptide(L)'
;MAIDSKTVYAQSSDIKSRTYLEYRKDMKKKAIAELEIIDWLENKLKELYNNKIIKVNKSGGDEFLWFLRKGGVSRKPDFVADIDGDKKEFEFQYADKEGLEFYDFKISKVAKRKKDKSLEPIKNKSFIYIYKPQRKYAIIEPEWIFNNSNIAMVEAWRTAAYRVPKDKFEKILKYDPGLEQICNQIDIKTYILNFQHSLIDIYKDKLSFLLQSVIDEDKIINIIPNELESYFEVCFILDNLNKVPHNANLWLVYLLSYITEGISLNEIAKILYCIDFLYSKIELKPNELNQLINKIKQMQKIINKYYQNDGTYRSSLKESPIEETRYALFSLNLIEDLIQDIIYTYSVKTFKPIKKIYQSLKNIEKTYHIINIRREERISNRA
;
A
#
# COMPACT_ATOMS: atom_id res chain seq x y z
N MET A 1 -5.57 -28.42 3.52
CA MET A 1 -5.44 -27.26 2.59
C MET A 1 -4.06 -26.68 2.78
N ALA A 2 -3.29 -26.45 1.70
CA ALA A 2 -1.98 -25.82 1.82
C ALA A 2 -2.16 -24.40 2.37
N ILE A 3 -1.50 -24.09 3.48
CA ILE A 3 -1.52 -22.76 4.08
C ILE A 3 -0.94 -21.80 3.03
N ASP A 4 -1.72 -20.80 2.61
CA ASP A 4 -1.28 -19.79 1.65
C ASP A 4 0.01 -19.13 2.17
N SER A 5 0.99 -18.96 1.30
CA SER A 5 2.20 -18.19 1.54
C SER A 5 1.97 -16.82 2.19
N LYS A 6 0.82 -16.17 1.91
CA LYS A 6 0.36 -14.96 2.62
C LYS A 6 0.16 -15.17 4.12
N THR A 7 -0.55 -16.23 4.47
CA THR A 7 -0.84 -16.62 5.84
C THR A 7 0.42 -17.10 6.55
N VAL A 8 1.27 -17.87 5.87
CA VAL A 8 2.56 -18.32 6.43
C VAL A 8 3.46 -17.14 6.76
N TYR A 9 3.51 -16.06 5.96
CA TYR A 9 4.35 -14.90 6.27
C TYR A 9 3.75 -13.98 7.34
N ALA A 10 2.43 -13.71 7.31
CA ALA A 10 1.75 -13.00 8.39
C ALA A 10 1.93 -13.72 9.74
N GLN A 11 2.00 -15.07 9.73
CA GLN A 11 2.23 -15.90 10.91
C GLN A 11 3.72 -16.13 11.26
N SER A 12 4.66 -15.97 10.32
CA SER A 12 6.11 -16.21 10.52
C SER A 12 6.97 -14.95 10.67
N SER A 13 6.44 -13.77 10.35
CA SER A 13 7.02 -12.47 10.73
C SER A 13 6.45 -11.99 12.08
N ASP A 14 6.99 -10.93 12.67
CA ASP A 14 6.60 -10.27 13.93
C ASP A 14 5.13 -9.73 13.97
N ILE A 15 4.22 -10.34 13.21
CA ILE A 15 2.91 -9.81 12.79
C ILE A 15 1.77 -10.80 13.16
N LYS A 16 1.97 -11.64 14.18
CA LYS A 16 1.05 -12.74 14.55
C LYS A 16 -0.38 -12.31 14.95
N SER A 17 -0.65 -11.01 15.13
CA SER A 17 -1.96 -10.50 15.55
C SER A 17 -2.64 -9.55 14.55
N ARG A 18 -2.07 -9.32 13.36
CA ARG A 18 -2.58 -8.31 12.42
C ARG A 18 -3.55 -8.86 11.39
N THR A 19 -4.54 -8.05 11.01
CA THR A 19 -5.42 -8.34 9.87
C THR A 19 -4.67 -8.13 8.54
N TYR A 20 -5.15 -8.76 7.45
CA TYR A 20 -4.58 -8.58 6.12
C TYR A 20 -4.59 -7.09 5.67
N LEU A 21 -5.58 -6.31 6.11
CA LEU A 21 -5.66 -4.87 5.84
C LEU A 21 -4.54 -4.09 6.54
N GLU A 22 -4.23 -4.39 7.80
CA GLU A 22 -3.14 -3.74 8.54
C GLU A 22 -1.77 -4.04 7.91
N TYR A 23 -1.54 -5.27 7.46
CA TYR A 23 -0.35 -5.60 6.67
C TYR A 23 -0.29 -4.81 5.35
N ARG A 24 -1.42 -4.70 4.63
CA ARG A 24 -1.49 -3.91 3.39
C ARG A 24 -1.17 -2.43 3.61
N LYS A 25 -1.56 -1.84 4.74
CA LYS A 25 -1.21 -0.45 5.09
C LYS A 25 0.30 -0.25 5.15
N ASP A 26 1.01 -1.10 5.87
CA ASP A 26 2.47 -0.99 6.04
C ASP A 26 3.20 -1.15 4.72
N MET A 27 2.76 -2.14 3.94
CA MET A 27 3.26 -2.30 2.58
C MET A 27 2.96 -0.99 1.80
N LYS A 28 1.73 -0.44 1.85
CA LYS A 28 1.33 0.69 0.99
C LYS A 28 2.17 1.92 1.24
N LYS A 29 2.60 2.12 2.50
CA LYS A 29 3.56 3.17 2.85
C LYS A 29 4.88 3.05 2.06
N LYS A 30 5.44 1.84 1.94
CA LYS A 30 6.63 1.59 1.11
C LYS A 30 6.34 1.84 -0.38
N ALA A 31 5.20 1.36 -0.88
CA ALA A 31 4.81 1.58 -2.27
C ALA A 31 4.64 3.05 -2.65
N ILE A 32 4.06 3.86 -1.78
CA ILE A 32 3.90 5.30 -2.01
C ILE A 32 5.27 5.88 -2.33
N ALA A 33 6.27 5.61 -1.49
CA ALA A 33 7.62 6.12 -1.68
C ALA A 33 8.25 5.61 -2.99
N GLU A 34 8.13 4.31 -3.28
CA GLU A 34 8.66 3.72 -4.52
C GLU A 34 8.04 4.30 -5.78
N LEU A 35 6.71 4.43 -5.82
CA LEU A 35 5.99 4.91 -7.00
C LEU A 35 6.21 6.40 -7.25
N GLU A 36 6.35 7.21 -6.19
CA GLU A 36 6.62 8.64 -6.35
C GLU A 36 8.03 8.94 -6.87
N ILE A 37 9.01 8.04 -6.65
CA ILE A 37 10.39 8.28 -7.08
C ILE A 37 10.69 7.78 -8.49
N ILE A 38 9.79 7.04 -9.16
CA ILE A 38 10.09 6.41 -10.47
C ILE A 38 10.53 7.45 -11.51
N ASP A 39 9.74 8.51 -11.69
CA ASP A 39 10.02 9.55 -12.70
C ASP A 39 11.33 10.29 -12.38
N TRP A 40 11.58 10.54 -11.09
CA TRP A 40 12.82 11.15 -10.63
C TRP A 40 14.03 10.26 -10.84
N LEU A 41 13.91 8.97 -10.51
CA LEU A 41 14.95 7.98 -10.69
C LEU A 41 15.30 7.82 -12.16
N GLU A 42 14.30 7.76 -13.04
CA GLU A 42 14.53 7.70 -14.49
C GLU A 42 15.33 8.91 -14.98
N ASN A 43 14.98 10.13 -14.54
CA ASN A 43 15.72 11.33 -14.89
C ASN A 43 17.14 11.32 -14.32
N LYS A 44 17.34 10.84 -13.09
CA LYS A 44 18.68 10.71 -12.49
C LYS A 44 19.55 9.69 -13.19
N LEU A 45 18.97 8.58 -13.64
CA LEU A 45 19.71 7.63 -14.45
C LEU A 45 20.05 8.23 -15.82
N LYS A 46 19.19 9.05 -16.43
CA LYS A 46 19.51 9.74 -17.69
C LYS A 46 20.69 10.68 -17.55
N GLU A 47 20.74 11.45 -16.45
CA GLU A 47 21.89 12.29 -16.12
C GLU A 47 23.18 11.47 -15.95
N LEU A 48 23.12 10.34 -15.22
CA LEU A 48 24.29 9.50 -14.93
C LEU A 48 24.82 8.72 -16.13
N TYR A 49 23.93 8.34 -17.05
CA TYR A 49 24.25 7.52 -18.21
C TYR A 49 24.20 8.33 -19.53
N ASN A 50 24.39 9.65 -19.48
CA ASN A 50 24.50 10.53 -20.66
C ASN A 50 23.32 10.42 -21.65
N ASN A 51 22.08 10.49 -21.17
CA ASN A 51 20.84 10.51 -21.98
C ASN A 51 20.61 9.27 -22.88
N LYS A 52 21.15 8.12 -22.49
CA LYS A 52 20.75 6.83 -23.03
C LYS A 52 19.23 6.63 -22.97
N ILE A 53 18.71 5.69 -23.77
CA ILE A 53 17.30 5.31 -23.67
C ILE A 53 17.16 4.56 -22.35
N ILE A 54 16.53 5.22 -21.37
CA ILE A 54 16.33 4.68 -20.04
C ILE A 54 14.85 4.57 -19.77
N LYS A 55 14.46 3.38 -19.32
CA LYS A 55 13.12 3.10 -18.81
C LYS A 55 13.22 2.43 -17.46
N VAL A 56 12.65 3.06 -16.44
CA VAL A 56 12.57 2.50 -15.10
C VAL A 56 11.22 1.83 -14.92
N ASN A 57 11.23 0.57 -14.52
CA ASN A 57 10.01 -0.14 -14.14
C ASN A 57 10.12 -0.59 -12.69
N LYS A 58 9.03 -0.47 -11.94
CA LYS A 58 8.89 -1.17 -10.67
C LYS A 58 9.01 -2.67 -10.93
N SER A 59 9.75 -3.36 -10.07
CA SER A 59 9.91 -4.79 -10.14
C SER A 59 9.51 -5.42 -8.82
N GLY A 60 9.23 -6.71 -8.89
CA GLY A 60 9.10 -7.52 -7.70
C GLY A 60 7.70 -7.86 -7.24
N GLY A 61 7.64 -8.38 -6.01
CA GLY A 61 6.37 -8.79 -5.42
C GLY A 61 5.48 -7.57 -5.29
N ASP A 62 6.11 -6.42 -5.01
CA ASP A 62 5.56 -5.06 -4.91
C ASP A 62 5.09 -4.47 -6.25
N GLU A 63 5.31 -5.15 -7.39
CA GLU A 63 4.57 -4.89 -8.63
C GLU A 63 3.09 -5.29 -8.46
N PHE A 64 2.81 -6.30 -7.62
CA PHE A 64 1.48 -6.90 -7.41
C PHE A 64 1.03 -7.08 -5.93
N LEU A 65 1.86 -6.77 -4.94
CA LEU A 65 1.64 -7.06 -3.51
C LEU A 65 0.57 -6.17 -2.86
N TRP A 66 0.06 -5.20 -3.60
CA TRP A 66 -1.09 -4.35 -3.25
C TRP A 66 -2.42 -5.05 -3.49
N PHE A 67 -2.42 -6.17 -4.19
CA PHE A 67 -3.61 -6.74 -4.80
C PHE A 67 -4.11 -7.96 -4.01
N LEU A 68 -5.23 -7.69 -3.35
CA LEU A 68 -6.34 -8.59 -3.04
C LEU A 68 -6.09 -10.09 -3.15
N ARG A 69 -5.83 -10.64 -4.34
CA ARG A 69 -5.66 -12.09 -4.55
C ARG A 69 -4.18 -12.40 -4.82
N LYS A 70 -3.50 -13.16 -3.95
CA LYS A 70 -2.17 -13.78 -4.21
C LYS A 70 -0.87 -12.92 -4.16
N GLY A 71 -0.89 -11.64 -3.75
CA GLY A 71 0.36 -10.90 -3.46
C GLY A 71 1.24 -11.54 -2.36
N GLY A 72 2.56 -11.67 -2.58
CA GLY A 72 3.50 -12.24 -1.60
C GLY A 72 4.89 -11.61 -1.68
N VAL A 73 5.66 -11.62 -0.58
CA VAL A 73 7.04 -11.11 -0.53
C VAL A 73 7.88 -11.84 -1.56
N SER A 74 8.37 -11.12 -2.57
CA SER A 74 9.31 -11.69 -3.55
C SER A 74 10.73 -11.21 -3.27
N ARG A 75 11.70 -11.98 -3.77
CA ARG A 75 13.13 -11.65 -3.68
C ARG A 75 13.63 -10.77 -4.84
N LYS A 76 12.73 -10.33 -5.71
CA LYS A 76 13.04 -9.44 -6.83
C LYS A 76 13.40 -8.05 -6.31
N PRO A 77 14.20 -7.27 -7.07
CA PRO A 77 14.54 -5.89 -6.71
C PRO A 77 13.31 -4.98 -6.74
N ASP A 78 13.40 -3.82 -6.08
CA ASP A 78 12.32 -2.82 -6.05
C ASP A 78 12.14 -2.16 -7.44
N PHE A 79 13.22 -1.97 -8.21
CA PHE A 79 13.16 -1.51 -9.61
C PHE A 79 14.08 -2.30 -10.54
N VAL A 80 13.75 -2.28 -11.82
CA VAL A 80 14.64 -2.67 -12.92
C VAL A 80 14.68 -1.51 -13.92
N ALA A 81 15.88 -0.99 -14.18
CA ALA A 81 16.11 -0.03 -15.25
C ALA A 81 16.62 -0.77 -16.48
N ASP A 82 16.00 -0.48 -17.63
CA ASP A 82 16.52 -0.83 -18.94
C ASP A 82 17.34 0.37 -19.44
N ILE A 83 18.63 0.17 -19.70
CA ILE A 83 19.60 1.19 -20.10
C ILE A 83 20.20 0.73 -21.44
N ASP A 84 19.67 1.23 -22.56
CA ASP A 84 20.03 0.78 -23.93
C ASP A 84 19.94 -0.76 -24.13
N GLY A 85 18.96 -1.42 -23.51
CA GLY A 85 18.78 -2.87 -23.57
C GLY A 85 19.46 -3.64 -22.43
N ASP A 86 20.37 -3.00 -21.69
CA ASP A 86 20.99 -3.60 -20.50
C ASP A 86 20.13 -3.40 -19.26
N LYS A 87 19.84 -4.49 -18.55
CA LYS A 87 19.05 -4.46 -17.32
C LYS A 87 19.92 -4.28 -16.10
N LYS A 88 19.60 -3.29 -15.28
CA LYS A 88 20.21 -3.05 -13.97
C LYS A 88 19.16 -3.08 -12.87
N GLU A 89 19.45 -3.81 -11.80
CA GLU A 89 18.55 -3.96 -10.64
C GLU A 89 18.79 -2.84 -9.62
N PHE A 90 17.71 -2.36 -8.99
CA PHE A 90 17.81 -1.36 -7.93
C PHE A 90 16.97 -1.74 -6.71
N GLU A 91 17.56 -1.58 -5.53
CA GLU A 91 16.89 -1.66 -4.23
C GLU A 91 16.66 -0.25 -3.70
N PHE A 92 15.49 0.01 -3.12
CA PHE A 92 15.13 1.33 -2.63
C PHE A 92 15.08 1.37 -1.11
N GLN A 93 15.66 2.44 -0.56
CA GLN A 93 15.56 2.78 0.85
C GLN A 93 15.42 4.28 1.03
N TYR A 94 14.74 4.69 2.09
CA TYR A 94 14.67 6.08 2.49
C TYR A 94 14.70 6.21 4.01
N ALA A 95 15.16 7.37 4.49
CA ALA A 95 15.10 7.74 5.89
C ALA A 95 14.26 8.99 6.09
N ASP A 96 13.33 8.89 7.05
CA ASP A 96 12.48 9.99 7.53
C ASP A 96 13.06 10.69 8.77
N LYS A 97 14.04 10.08 9.45
CA LYS A 97 14.55 10.55 10.75
C LYS A 97 15.88 11.28 10.62
N GLU A 98 16.03 12.36 11.36
CA GLU A 98 17.32 13.03 11.55
C GLU A 98 18.21 12.29 12.54
N GLY A 99 19.51 12.60 12.52
CA GLY A 99 20.44 12.14 13.55
C GLY A 99 20.74 10.64 13.56
N LEU A 100 20.61 9.96 12.42
CA LEU A 100 20.96 8.53 12.32
C LEU A 100 22.45 8.31 12.57
N GLU A 101 22.79 7.44 13.52
CA GLU A 101 24.18 7.02 13.75
C GLU A 101 24.69 6.07 12.67
N PHE A 102 23.77 5.24 12.14
CA PHE A 102 24.06 4.23 11.14
C PHE A 102 22.98 4.20 10.06
N TYR A 103 23.44 3.84 8.85
CA TYR A 103 22.60 3.56 7.69
C TYR A 103 22.66 2.05 7.43
N ASP A 104 21.54 1.37 7.70
CA ASP A 104 21.50 -0.09 7.76
C ASP A 104 21.03 -0.71 6.43
N PHE A 105 21.69 -1.78 5.98
CA PHE A 105 21.39 -2.51 4.76
C PHE A 105 21.28 -4.01 5.03
N LYS A 106 20.18 -4.64 4.58
CA LYS A 106 19.98 -6.08 4.76
C LYS A 106 21.10 -6.87 4.09
N ILE A 107 21.72 -7.80 4.83
CA ILE A 107 22.83 -8.63 4.34
C ILE A 107 22.46 -9.31 3.01
N SER A 108 21.26 -9.89 2.93
CA SER A 108 20.77 -10.62 1.76
C SER A 108 20.56 -9.76 0.51
N LYS A 109 20.47 -8.43 0.65
CA LYS A 109 20.38 -7.49 -0.49
C LYS A 109 21.75 -6.99 -0.95
N VAL A 110 22.75 -6.97 -0.05
CA VAL A 110 24.11 -6.46 -0.34
C VAL A 110 25.04 -7.57 -0.81
N ALA A 111 25.00 -8.72 -0.15
CA ALA A 111 25.94 -9.80 -0.38
C ALA A 111 25.25 -11.15 -0.54
N LYS A 112 25.86 -12.03 -1.32
CA LYS A 112 25.46 -13.44 -1.44
C LYS A 112 26.51 -14.33 -0.79
N ARG A 113 26.05 -15.48 -0.29
CA ARG A 113 26.93 -16.47 0.33
C ARG A 113 27.55 -17.37 -0.73
N LYS A 114 28.87 -17.50 -0.73
CA LYS A 114 29.62 -18.46 -1.54
C LYS A 114 29.53 -19.87 -0.96
N LYS A 115 29.95 -20.87 -1.75
CA LYS A 115 30.02 -22.29 -1.33
C LYS A 115 30.87 -22.49 -0.07
N ASP A 116 31.93 -21.69 0.08
CA ASP A 116 32.84 -21.68 1.23
C ASP A 116 32.29 -20.91 2.46
N LYS A 117 31.01 -20.51 2.43
CA LYS A 117 30.32 -19.71 3.45
C LYS A 117 30.78 -18.26 3.57
N SER A 118 31.78 -17.81 2.81
CA SER A 118 32.18 -16.41 2.75
C SER A 118 31.10 -15.56 2.05
N LEU A 119 31.13 -14.26 2.28
CA LEU A 119 30.21 -13.30 1.66
C LEU A 119 30.92 -12.57 0.52
N GLU A 120 30.22 -12.36 -0.58
CA GLU A 120 30.66 -11.47 -1.65
C GLU A 120 29.56 -10.48 -2.06
N PRO A 121 29.91 -9.24 -2.42
CA PRO A 121 28.95 -8.27 -2.94
C PRO A 121 28.19 -8.80 -4.16
N ILE A 122 26.89 -8.50 -4.22
CA ILE A 122 26.08 -8.78 -5.41
C ILE A 122 26.47 -7.82 -6.54
N LYS A 123 26.63 -8.35 -7.76
CA LYS A 123 26.96 -7.56 -8.95
C LYS A 123 25.69 -7.13 -9.70
N ASN A 124 25.79 -6.10 -10.55
CA ASN A 124 24.70 -5.58 -11.41
C ASN A 124 23.43 -5.13 -10.64
N LYS A 125 23.62 -4.72 -9.39
CA LYS A 125 22.58 -4.20 -8.50
C LYS A 125 23.09 -2.93 -7.87
N SER A 126 22.22 -1.93 -7.69
CA SER A 126 22.55 -0.75 -6.88
C SER A 126 21.47 -0.47 -5.85
N PHE A 127 21.81 0.31 -4.84
CA PHE A 127 20.86 0.87 -3.88
C PHE A 127 20.61 2.33 -4.22
N ILE A 128 19.34 2.72 -4.19
CA ILE A 128 18.93 4.12 -4.21
C ILE A 128 18.53 4.46 -2.78
N TYR A 129 19.21 5.45 -2.22
CA TYR A 129 18.94 5.93 -0.88
C TYR A 129 18.45 7.37 -0.94
N ILE A 130 17.30 7.68 -0.33
CA ILE A 130 16.81 9.05 -0.15
C ILE A 130 16.85 9.42 1.33
N TYR A 131 17.63 10.43 1.68
CA TYR A 131 17.62 11.05 2.99
C TYR A 131 16.70 12.26 2.99
N LYS A 132 15.44 12.05 3.35
CA LYS A 132 14.37 13.04 3.20
C LYS A 132 14.61 14.33 3.99
N PRO A 133 15.05 14.30 5.27
CA PRO A 133 15.23 15.53 6.05
C PRO A 133 16.13 16.57 5.38
N GLN A 134 17.18 16.13 4.69
CA GLN A 134 18.12 17.02 4.01
C GLN A 134 17.93 17.07 2.49
N ARG A 135 16.91 16.38 1.94
CA ARG A 135 16.67 16.27 0.49
C ARG A 135 17.94 15.83 -0.25
N LYS A 136 18.60 14.82 0.31
CA LYS A 136 19.80 14.23 -0.28
C LYS A 136 19.53 12.81 -0.76
N TYR A 137 20.32 12.36 -1.73
CA TYR A 137 20.29 10.99 -2.20
C TYR A 137 21.67 10.42 -2.45
N ALA A 138 21.74 9.10 -2.60
CA ALA A 138 22.89 8.41 -3.15
C ALA A 138 22.44 7.21 -3.98
N ILE A 139 23.21 6.89 -5.04
CA ILE A 139 23.13 5.62 -5.76
C ILE A 139 24.41 4.85 -5.47
N ILE A 140 24.28 3.67 -4.87
CA ILE A 140 25.38 3.00 -4.17
C ILE A 140 25.50 1.57 -4.67
N GLU A 141 26.71 1.17 -5.05
CA GLU A 141 27.01 -0.22 -5.39
C GLU A 141 27.15 -1.06 -4.10
N PRO A 142 26.71 -2.34 -4.09
CA PRO A 142 26.84 -3.24 -2.96
C PRO A 142 28.28 -3.38 -2.46
N GLU A 143 29.27 -3.29 -3.36
CA GLU A 143 30.69 -3.30 -3.02
C GLU A 143 31.09 -2.14 -2.11
N TRP A 144 30.56 -0.94 -2.37
CA TRP A 144 30.85 0.22 -1.52
C TRP A 144 30.29 0.01 -0.11
N ILE A 145 29.05 -0.51 0.01
CA ILE A 145 28.43 -0.83 1.30
C ILE A 145 29.27 -1.88 2.03
N PHE A 146 29.65 -2.95 1.33
CA PHE A 146 30.44 -4.05 1.88
C PHE A 146 31.78 -3.56 2.48
N ASN A 147 32.48 -2.66 1.79
CA ASN A 147 33.78 -2.15 2.21
C ASN A 147 33.70 -1.02 3.27
N ASN A 148 32.54 -0.41 3.47
CA ASN A 148 32.38 0.75 4.36
C ASN A 148 31.48 0.51 5.58
N SER A 149 31.04 -0.74 5.81
CA SER A 149 30.15 -1.10 6.91
C SER A 149 30.75 -2.17 7.81
N ASN A 150 30.12 -2.34 8.97
CA ASN A 150 30.32 -3.51 9.83
C ASN A 150 29.01 -4.29 9.92
N ILE A 151 29.10 -5.62 10.03
CA ILE A 151 27.92 -6.45 10.30
C ILE A 151 27.64 -6.41 11.80
N ALA A 152 26.45 -5.95 12.17
CA ALA A 152 26.01 -5.92 13.56
C ALA A 152 24.48 -6.04 13.67
N MET A 153 24.00 -6.25 14.90
CA MET A 153 22.57 -6.37 15.17
C MET A 153 21.86 -5.03 14.97
N VAL A 154 20.71 -5.08 14.32
CA VAL A 154 19.75 -3.98 14.24
C VAL A 154 18.52 -4.39 15.03
N GLU A 155 18.38 -3.88 16.25
CA GLU A 155 17.30 -4.25 17.19
C GLU A 155 15.91 -4.10 16.57
N ALA A 156 15.70 -3.00 15.84
CA ALA A 156 14.43 -2.73 15.16
C ALA A 156 14.06 -3.79 14.12
N TRP A 157 15.03 -4.53 13.59
CA TRP A 157 14.81 -5.60 12.60
C TRP A 157 14.99 -7.00 13.18
N ARG A 158 15.48 -7.11 14.42
CA ARG A 158 15.87 -8.37 15.09
C ARG A 158 16.76 -9.25 14.21
N THR A 159 17.58 -8.62 13.36
CA THR A 159 18.43 -9.32 12.38
C THR A 159 19.68 -8.53 12.05
N ALA A 160 20.74 -9.24 11.68
CA ALA A 160 22.03 -8.62 11.40
C ALA A 160 21.96 -7.88 10.06
N ALA A 161 22.59 -6.71 10.02
CA ALA A 161 22.66 -5.86 8.84
C ALA A 161 24.07 -5.33 8.65
N TYR A 162 24.39 -4.93 7.42
CA TYR A 162 25.51 -4.05 7.17
C TYR A 162 25.15 -2.65 7.68
N ARG A 163 25.88 -2.16 8.68
CA ARG A 163 25.66 -0.85 9.30
C ARG A 163 26.77 0.09 8.83
N VAL A 164 26.43 1.07 7.98
CA VAL A 164 27.37 2.09 7.51
C VAL A 164 27.36 3.27 8.50
N PRO A 165 28.50 3.64 9.10
CA PRO A 165 28.58 4.80 9.99
C PRO A 165 28.17 6.11 9.30
N LYS A 166 27.51 6.99 10.05
CA LYS A 166 27.05 8.31 9.58
C LYS A 166 28.12 9.12 8.85
N ASP A 167 29.31 9.23 9.44
CA ASP A 167 30.42 10.03 8.92
C ASP A 167 30.94 9.54 7.56
N LYS A 168 30.78 8.25 7.25
CA LYS A 168 31.08 7.69 5.93
C LYS A 168 29.92 7.88 4.96
N PHE A 169 28.70 7.60 5.41
CA PHE A 169 27.53 7.63 4.54
C PHE A 169 27.15 9.05 4.10
N GLU A 170 27.18 10.02 5.00
CA GLU A 170 26.80 11.40 4.67
C GLU A 170 27.74 12.06 3.66
N LYS A 171 29.00 11.57 3.52
CA LYS A 171 29.97 12.07 2.53
C LYS A 171 29.59 11.73 1.09
N ILE A 172 28.81 10.68 0.86
CA ILE A 172 28.39 10.27 -0.49
C ILE A 172 27.00 10.81 -0.86
N LEU A 173 26.29 11.42 0.10
CA LEU A 173 24.98 12.00 -0.12
C LEU A 173 25.07 13.29 -0.92
N LYS A 174 24.25 13.39 -1.96
CA LYS A 174 24.14 14.55 -2.86
C LYS A 174 22.81 15.24 -2.67
N TYR A 175 22.82 16.56 -2.53
CA TYR A 175 21.59 17.35 -2.49
C TYR A 175 20.90 17.35 -3.86
N ASP A 176 19.57 17.31 -3.86
CA ASP A 176 18.77 17.48 -5.06
C ASP A 176 17.47 18.25 -4.76
N PRO A 177 17.28 19.44 -5.35
CA PRO A 177 16.04 20.21 -5.15
C PRO A 177 14.80 19.48 -5.67
N GLY A 178 14.93 18.58 -6.66
CA GLY A 178 13.81 17.78 -7.18
C GLY A 178 13.19 16.84 -6.14
N LEU A 179 13.91 16.54 -5.05
CA LEU A 179 13.40 15.71 -3.96
C LEU A 179 12.38 16.43 -3.08
N GLU A 180 12.32 17.75 -3.07
CA GLU A 180 11.38 18.50 -2.22
C GLU A 180 9.92 18.11 -2.52
N GLN A 181 9.52 18.23 -3.78
CA GLN A 181 8.16 17.90 -4.19
C GLN A 181 7.84 16.43 -3.97
N ILE A 182 8.80 15.53 -4.24
CA ILE A 182 8.63 14.08 -4.08
C ILE A 182 8.45 13.72 -2.62
N CYS A 183 9.31 14.22 -1.73
CA CYS A 183 9.21 13.98 -0.29
C CYS A 183 7.88 14.48 0.25
N ASN A 184 7.46 15.68 -0.16
CA ASN A 184 6.17 16.24 0.24
C ASN A 184 4.98 15.38 -0.23
N GLN A 185 5.00 14.89 -1.48
CA GLN A 185 3.96 14.00 -1.99
C GLN A 185 3.93 12.65 -1.24
N ILE A 186 5.10 12.10 -0.90
CA ILE A 186 5.19 10.88 -0.08
C ILE A 186 4.57 11.11 1.30
N ASP A 187 4.86 12.24 1.93
CA ASP A 187 4.34 12.58 3.26
C ASP A 187 2.83 12.78 3.24
N ILE A 188 2.32 13.56 2.28
CA ILE A 188 0.89 13.78 2.05
C ILE A 188 0.16 12.45 1.86
N LYS A 189 0.63 11.59 0.96
CA LYS A 189 0.00 10.30 0.66
C LYS A 189 0.06 9.35 1.85
N THR A 190 1.17 9.34 2.57
CA THR A 190 1.33 8.53 3.79
C THR A 190 0.37 9.01 4.88
N TYR A 191 0.18 10.32 5.03
CA TYR A 191 -0.79 10.87 5.96
C TYR A 191 -2.22 10.47 5.59
N ILE A 192 -2.61 10.66 4.33
CA ILE A 192 -3.94 10.26 3.82
C ILE A 192 -4.16 8.76 4.04
N LEU A 193 -3.15 7.93 3.75
CA LEU A 193 -3.21 6.48 3.98
C LEU A 193 -3.50 6.16 5.45
N ASN A 194 -2.79 6.79 6.38
CA ASN A 194 -3.01 6.59 7.81
C ASN A 194 -4.39 7.09 8.25
N PHE A 195 -4.81 8.25 7.76
CA PHE A 195 -6.10 8.84 8.05
C PHE A 195 -7.24 7.93 7.60
N GLN A 196 -7.26 7.47 6.36
CA GLN A 196 -8.34 6.59 5.90
C GLN A 196 -8.32 5.23 6.60
N HIS A 197 -7.13 4.71 6.93
CA HIS A 197 -7.01 3.39 7.54
C HIS A 197 -7.60 3.33 8.94
N SER A 198 -7.64 4.45 9.66
CA SER A 198 -8.29 4.51 10.98
C SER A 198 -9.78 4.14 10.92
N LEU A 199 -10.39 4.11 9.73
CA LEU A 199 -11.76 3.63 9.57
C LEU A 199 -11.92 2.17 9.98
N ILE A 200 -10.89 1.34 9.77
CA ILE A 200 -10.91 -0.08 10.17
C ILE A 200 -10.91 -0.18 11.70
N ASP A 201 -10.08 0.63 12.37
CA ASP A 201 -10.06 0.70 13.83
C ASP A 201 -11.43 1.14 14.37
N ILE A 202 -12.05 2.16 13.74
CA ILE A 202 -13.40 2.61 14.09
C ILE A 202 -14.44 1.48 13.92
N TYR A 203 -14.38 0.71 12.84
CA TYR A 203 -15.28 -0.43 12.63
C TYR A 203 -15.02 -1.55 13.64
N LYS A 204 -13.76 -1.85 13.94
CA LYS A 204 -13.37 -2.86 14.93
C LYS A 204 -13.87 -2.51 16.33
N ASP A 205 -13.73 -1.25 16.74
CA ASP A 205 -14.22 -0.77 18.02
C ASP A 205 -15.75 -0.89 18.10
N LYS A 206 -16.46 -0.45 17.06
CA LYS A 206 -17.93 -0.54 16.96
C LYS A 206 -18.46 -1.97 17.00
N LEU A 207 -17.75 -2.92 16.37
CA LEU A 207 -18.18 -4.31 16.23
C LEU A 207 -17.51 -5.26 17.23
N SER A 208 -16.72 -4.75 18.17
CA SER A 208 -15.94 -5.55 19.13
C SER A 208 -16.79 -6.52 19.95
N PHE A 209 -17.92 -6.06 20.49
CA PHE A 209 -18.86 -6.91 21.26
C PHE A 209 -19.45 -8.03 20.40
N LEU A 210 -19.86 -7.70 19.17
CA LEU A 210 -20.42 -8.68 18.24
C LEU A 210 -19.36 -9.71 17.83
N LEU A 211 -18.14 -9.26 17.52
CA LEU A 211 -17.03 -10.12 17.18
C LEU A 211 -16.73 -11.12 18.31
N GLN A 212 -16.70 -10.65 19.56
CA GLN A 212 -16.47 -11.49 20.73
C GLN A 212 -17.56 -12.56 20.88
N SER A 213 -18.84 -12.16 20.75
CA SER A 213 -19.95 -13.13 20.85
C SER A 213 -19.89 -14.24 19.80
N VAL A 214 -19.46 -13.94 18.58
CA VAL A 214 -19.38 -14.96 17.51
C VAL A 214 -18.19 -15.90 17.72
N ILE A 215 -17.08 -15.41 18.27
CA ILE A 215 -15.93 -16.25 18.65
C ILE A 215 -16.34 -17.25 19.73
N ASP A 216 -17.09 -16.80 20.73
CA ASP A 216 -17.45 -17.61 21.89
C ASP A 216 -18.49 -18.70 21.54
N GLU A 217 -19.30 -18.48 20.50
CA GLU A 217 -20.39 -19.40 20.12
C GLU A 217 -20.07 -20.32 18.91
N ASP A 218 -18.88 -20.22 18.30
CA ASP A 218 -18.45 -20.89 17.04
C ASP A 218 -19.55 -20.99 15.96
N LYS A 219 -20.38 -19.95 15.84
CA LYS A 219 -21.47 -19.91 14.86
C LYS A 219 -20.92 -19.69 13.45
N ILE A 220 -21.05 -20.69 12.58
CA ILE A 220 -20.76 -20.56 11.14
C ILE A 220 -21.99 -19.96 10.44
N ILE A 221 -21.83 -18.80 9.81
CA ILE A 221 -22.92 -18.11 9.13
C ILE A 221 -23.10 -18.69 7.72
N ASN A 222 -24.19 -19.42 7.51
CA ASN A 222 -24.56 -20.01 6.21
C ASN A 222 -25.58 -19.16 5.43
N ILE A 223 -26.09 -18.06 5.99
CA ILE A 223 -27.19 -17.26 5.44
C ILE A 223 -26.66 -15.92 4.94
N ILE A 224 -27.07 -15.51 3.73
CA ILE A 224 -26.79 -14.17 3.18
C ILE A 224 -27.68 -13.16 3.91
N PRO A 225 -27.11 -12.12 4.55
CA PRO A 225 -27.93 -11.07 5.17
C PRO A 225 -28.71 -10.25 4.15
N ASN A 226 -29.93 -9.81 4.50
CA ASN A 226 -30.82 -9.09 3.59
C ASN A 226 -30.63 -7.56 3.59
N GLU A 227 -29.91 -7.03 4.58
CA GLU A 227 -29.62 -5.60 4.73
C GLU A 227 -28.13 -5.33 4.62
N LEU A 228 -27.75 -4.18 4.05
CA LEU A 228 -26.34 -3.82 3.85
C LEU A 228 -25.55 -3.75 5.16
N GLU A 229 -26.17 -3.28 6.25
CA GLU A 229 -25.49 -3.19 7.55
C GLU A 229 -25.13 -4.59 8.06
N SER A 230 -26.11 -5.47 8.17
CA SER A 230 -25.90 -6.85 8.59
C SER A 230 -24.96 -7.59 7.64
N TYR A 231 -25.03 -7.31 6.33
CA TYR A 231 -24.11 -7.87 5.35
C TYR A 231 -22.67 -7.47 5.64
N PHE A 232 -22.44 -6.18 5.90
CA PHE A 232 -21.14 -5.65 6.26
C PHE A 232 -20.60 -6.26 7.56
N GLU A 233 -21.43 -6.31 8.61
CA GLU A 233 -21.05 -6.89 9.89
C GLU A 233 -20.62 -8.36 9.74
N VAL A 234 -21.38 -9.15 8.97
CA VAL A 234 -21.04 -10.55 8.71
C VAL A 234 -19.74 -10.69 7.93
N CYS A 235 -19.55 -9.92 6.85
CA CYS A 235 -18.29 -9.93 6.12
C CYS A 235 -17.11 -9.51 7.01
N PHE A 236 -17.29 -8.50 7.85
CA PHE A 236 -16.28 -8.03 8.79
C PHE A 236 -15.90 -9.11 9.81
N ILE A 237 -16.88 -9.80 10.39
CA ILE A 237 -16.63 -10.90 11.33
C ILE A 237 -15.91 -12.05 10.63
N LEU A 238 -16.39 -12.49 9.47
CA LEU A 238 -15.76 -13.58 8.72
C LEU A 238 -14.32 -13.24 8.32
N ASP A 239 -14.03 -11.98 7.99
CA ASP A 239 -12.68 -11.49 7.72
C ASP A 239 -11.76 -11.60 8.93
N ASN A 240 -12.20 -11.10 10.09
CA ASN A 240 -11.43 -11.19 11.33
C ASN A 240 -11.23 -12.63 11.82
N LEU A 241 -12.18 -13.54 11.51
CA LEU A 241 -12.06 -14.97 11.80
C LEU A 241 -11.28 -15.76 10.73
N ASN A 242 -10.83 -15.11 9.66
CA ASN A 242 -10.26 -15.76 8.47
C ASN A 242 -11.16 -16.87 7.88
N LYS A 243 -12.49 -16.75 8.03
CA LYS A 243 -13.48 -17.67 7.47
C LYS A 243 -13.96 -17.17 6.10
N VAL A 244 -14.42 -18.08 5.24
CA VAL A 244 -14.95 -17.76 3.89
C VAL A 244 -16.41 -18.21 3.84
N PRO A 245 -17.35 -17.35 3.40
CA PRO A 245 -18.73 -17.78 3.25
C PRO A 245 -18.87 -18.81 2.13
N HIS A 246 -19.78 -19.77 2.31
CA HIS A 246 -20.17 -20.68 1.23
C HIS A 246 -20.78 -19.88 0.06
N ASN A 247 -20.46 -20.25 -1.18
CA ASN A 247 -20.91 -19.56 -2.40
C ASN A 247 -20.53 -18.06 -2.47
N ALA A 248 -19.30 -17.71 -2.12
CA ALA A 248 -18.82 -16.32 -2.11
C ALA A 248 -19.01 -15.54 -3.44
N ASN A 249 -19.09 -16.21 -4.61
CA ASN A 249 -19.47 -15.55 -5.88
C ASN A 249 -20.90 -15.00 -5.83
N LEU A 250 -21.86 -15.77 -5.31
CA LEU A 250 -23.25 -15.35 -5.17
C LEU A 250 -23.38 -14.18 -4.20
N TRP A 251 -22.64 -14.26 -3.09
CA TRP A 251 -22.52 -13.16 -2.13
C TRP A 251 -22.06 -11.90 -2.82
N LEU A 252 -20.98 -11.95 -3.60
CA LEU A 252 -20.48 -10.79 -4.34
C LEU A 252 -21.56 -10.23 -5.29
N VAL A 253 -22.21 -11.07 -6.09
CA VAL A 253 -23.26 -10.63 -7.03
C VAL A 253 -24.42 -9.96 -6.29
N TYR A 254 -24.83 -10.50 -5.15
CA TYR A 254 -25.87 -9.90 -4.30
C TYR A 254 -25.43 -8.55 -3.73
N LEU A 255 -24.19 -8.45 -3.22
CA LEU A 255 -23.62 -7.21 -2.71
C LEU A 255 -23.63 -6.09 -3.77
N LEU A 256 -23.33 -6.43 -5.03
CA LEU A 256 -23.35 -5.48 -6.14
C LEU A 256 -24.75 -4.88 -6.41
N SER A 257 -25.82 -5.52 -5.94
CA SER A 257 -27.20 -5.01 -6.07
C SER A 257 -27.47 -3.78 -5.20
N TYR A 258 -26.76 -3.62 -4.08
CA TYR A 258 -26.89 -2.43 -3.21
C TYR A 258 -26.34 -1.15 -3.84
N ILE A 259 -25.57 -1.25 -4.93
CA ILE A 259 -24.98 -0.08 -5.60
C ILE A 259 -26.03 0.57 -6.51
N THR A 260 -26.73 1.56 -5.96
CA THR A 260 -27.79 2.34 -6.62
C THR A 260 -27.38 3.80 -6.83
N GLU A 261 -28.18 4.57 -7.57
CA GLU A 261 -28.01 6.02 -7.63
C GLU A 261 -28.43 6.66 -6.29
N GLY A 262 -27.58 7.50 -5.71
CA GLY A 262 -27.87 8.18 -4.43
C GLY A 262 -27.30 7.50 -3.18
N ILE A 263 -26.62 6.36 -3.33
CA ILE A 263 -25.88 5.71 -2.24
C ILE A 263 -24.86 6.65 -1.59
N SER A 264 -24.80 6.64 -0.26
CA SER A 264 -23.88 7.47 0.53
C SER A 264 -22.43 6.96 0.50
N LEU A 265 -21.49 7.83 0.88
CA LEU A 265 -20.08 7.47 0.97
C LEU A 265 -19.82 6.41 2.05
N ASN A 266 -20.52 6.46 3.18
CA ASN A 266 -20.44 5.44 4.24
C ASN A 266 -20.86 4.06 3.69
N GLU A 267 -22.00 3.99 2.99
CA GLU A 267 -22.48 2.75 2.36
C GLU A 267 -21.52 2.25 1.28
N ILE A 268 -20.97 3.14 0.45
CA ILE A 268 -19.93 2.77 -0.53
C ILE A 268 -18.69 2.17 0.16
N ALA A 269 -18.24 2.78 1.26
CA ALA A 269 -17.08 2.28 2.00
C ALA A 269 -17.32 0.86 2.56
N LYS A 270 -18.52 0.60 3.09
CA LYS A 270 -18.94 -0.74 3.55
C LYS A 270 -19.03 -1.74 2.40
N ILE A 271 -19.66 -1.36 1.29
CA ILE A 271 -19.73 -2.21 0.09
C ILE A 271 -18.33 -2.55 -0.40
N LEU A 272 -17.42 -1.58 -0.50
CA LEU A 272 -16.07 -1.81 -0.99
C LEU A 272 -15.24 -2.65 -0.03
N TYR A 273 -15.42 -2.51 1.28
CA TYR A 273 -14.85 -3.44 2.26
C TYR A 273 -15.28 -4.88 1.96
N CYS A 274 -16.58 -5.09 1.78
CA CYS A 274 -17.12 -6.43 1.51
C CYS A 274 -16.70 -6.97 0.14
N ILE A 275 -16.66 -6.11 -0.89
CA ILE A 275 -16.12 -6.48 -2.21
C ILE A 275 -14.68 -6.90 -2.03
N ASP A 276 -13.84 -6.12 -1.37
CA ASP A 276 -12.42 -6.40 -1.16
C ASP A 276 -12.23 -7.78 -0.50
N PHE A 277 -12.95 -8.02 0.61
CA PHE A 277 -12.98 -9.29 1.32
C PHE A 277 -13.40 -10.47 0.43
N LEU A 278 -14.60 -10.42 -0.18
CA LEU A 278 -15.14 -11.52 -0.97
C LEU A 278 -14.33 -11.75 -2.24
N TYR A 279 -13.97 -10.66 -2.90
CA TYR A 279 -13.16 -10.67 -4.11
C TYR A 279 -11.89 -11.48 -3.81
N SER A 280 -11.13 -11.17 -2.75
CA SER A 280 -9.86 -11.87 -2.46
C SER A 280 -9.92 -13.42 -2.40
N LYS A 281 -11.12 -14.01 -2.30
CA LYS A 281 -11.38 -15.43 -2.02
C LYS A 281 -11.98 -16.25 -3.16
N ILE A 282 -12.26 -15.62 -4.30
CA ILE A 282 -12.97 -16.28 -5.41
C ILE A 282 -12.21 -16.20 -6.73
N GLU A 283 -12.81 -16.72 -7.80
CA GLU A 283 -12.46 -16.47 -9.20
C GLU A 283 -13.75 -16.14 -9.95
N LEU A 284 -13.71 -15.13 -10.82
CA LEU A 284 -14.90 -14.58 -11.47
C LEU A 284 -15.04 -15.11 -12.89
N LYS A 285 -16.26 -15.51 -13.24
CA LYS A 285 -16.64 -15.77 -14.64
C LYS A 285 -16.74 -14.45 -15.43
N PRO A 286 -16.67 -14.48 -16.77
CA PRO A 286 -16.68 -13.26 -17.58
C PRO A 286 -17.87 -12.32 -17.33
N ASN A 287 -19.07 -12.88 -17.13
CA ASN A 287 -20.28 -12.11 -16.80
C ASN A 287 -20.21 -11.44 -15.42
N GLU A 288 -19.77 -12.19 -14.39
CA GLU A 288 -19.58 -11.67 -13.02
C GLU A 288 -18.50 -10.58 -12.99
N LEU A 289 -17.40 -10.78 -13.73
CA LEU A 289 -16.32 -9.82 -13.89
C LEU A 289 -16.82 -8.53 -14.57
N ASN A 290 -17.57 -8.65 -15.67
CA ASN A 290 -18.14 -7.48 -16.36
C ASN A 290 -19.08 -6.70 -15.45
N GLN A 291 -19.90 -7.38 -14.65
CA GLN A 291 -20.78 -6.75 -13.68
C GLN A 291 -19.97 -5.97 -12.63
N LEU A 292 -18.92 -6.58 -12.07
CA LEU A 292 -18.03 -5.92 -11.11
C LEU A 292 -17.33 -4.70 -11.73
N ILE A 293 -16.78 -4.81 -12.95
CA ILE A 293 -16.14 -3.70 -13.68
C ILE A 293 -17.09 -2.52 -13.83
N ASN A 294 -18.34 -2.79 -14.25
CA ASN A 294 -19.35 -1.74 -14.42
C ASN A 294 -19.70 -1.07 -13.10
N LYS A 295 -19.81 -1.85 -12.02
CA LYS A 295 -20.09 -1.33 -10.68
C LYS A 295 -18.93 -0.52 -10.09
N ILE A 296 -17.68 -0.93 -10.32
CA ILE A 296 -16.49 -0.14 -9.94
C ILE A 296 -16.53 1.23 -10.62
N LYS A 297 -16.77 1.28 -11.94
CA LYS A 297 -16.90 2.55 -12.67
C LYS A 297 -18.05 3.41 -12.15
N GLN A 298 -19.19 2.79 -11.84
CA GLN A 298 -20.34 3.48 -11.27
C GLN A 298 -19.96 4.13 -9.91
N MET A 299 -19.33 3.38 -9.01
CA MET A 299 -18.89 3.90 -7.70
C MET A 299 -17.86 5.02 -7.86
N GLN A 300 -16.88 4.89 -8.76
CA GLN A 300 -15.93 5.98 -9.05
C GLN A 300 -16.64 7.26 -9.48
N LYS A 301 -17.65 7.16 -10.35
CA LYS A 301 -18.45 8.32 -10.79
C LYS A 301 -19.21 8.95 -9.63
N ILE A 302 -19.81 8.12 -8.76
CA ILE A 302 -20.55 8.59 -7.59
C ILE A 302 -19.63 9.29 -6.58
N ILE A 303 -18.51 8.67 -6.20
CA ILE A 303 -17.53 9.28 -5.29
C ILE A 303 -17.04 10.63 -5.84
N ASN A 304 -16.72 10.69 -7.15
CA ASN A 304 -16.28 11.93 -7.80
C ASN A 304 -17.34 13.03 -7.83
N LYS A 305 -18.63 12.69 -7.83
CA LYS A 305 -19.73 13.65 -7.74
C LYS A 305 -19.80 14.30 -6.36
N TYR A 306 -19.40 13.59 -5.31
CA TYR A 306 -19.44 14.10 -3.93
C TYR A 306 -18.25 14.97 -3.54
N TYR A 307 -17.23 15.09 -4.38
CA TYR A 307 -16.11 16.00 -4.16
C TYR A 307 -16.55 17.47 -4.16
N GLN A 308 -16.07 18.23 -3.18
CA GLN A 308 -16.31 19.66 -3.00
C GLN A 308 -15.04 20.47 -3.33
N ASN A 309 -15.22 21.73 -3.74
CA ASN A 309 -14.12 22.58 -4.19
C ASN A 309 -13.08 22.91 -3.10
N ASP A 310 -13.46 22.75 -1.83
CA ASP A 310 -12.61 22.93 -0.65
C ASP A 310 -11.69 21.72 -0.36
N GLY A 311 -11.86 20.60 -1.08
CA GLY A 311 -11.09 19.38 -0.88
C GLY A 311 -11.80 18.31 -0.06
N THR A 312 -13.00 18.58 0.46
CA THR A 312 -13.81 17.58 1.17
C THR A 312 -14.64 16.72 0.22
N TYR A 313 -15.16 15.62 0.74
CA TYR A 313 -16.23 14.85 0.11
C TYR A 313 -17.48 14.92 0.97
N ARG A 314 -18.66 14.97 0.33
CA ARG A 314 -19.94 15.03 1.04
C ARG A 314 -21.08 14.45 0.20
N SER A 315 -21.67 13.37 0.70
CA SER A 315 -22.88 12.72 0.19
C SER A 315 -24.09 12.92 1.09
N SER A 316 -23.85 13.16 2.38
CA SER A 316 -24.88 13.25 3.41
C SER A 316 -24.61 14.40 4.39
N LEU A 317 -25.66 14.83 5.08
CA LEU A 317 -25.57 15.74 6.24
C LEU A 317 -25.49 14.99 7.58
N LYS A 318 -25.71 13.66 7.58
CA LYS A 318 -25.70 12.83 8.81
C LYS A 318 -24.32 12.75 9.44
N GLU A 319 -23.29 12.68 8.60
CA GLU A 319 -21.90 12.54 9.01
C GLU A 319 -21.14 13.85 8.81
N SER A 320 -20.08 14.05 9.60
CA SER A 320 -19.25 15.24 9.43
C SER A 320 -18.51 15.21 8.07
N PRO A 321 -18.18 16.36 7.46
CA PRO A 321 -17.41 16.40 6.21
C PRO A 321 -16.07 15.65 6.27
N ILE A 322 -15.46 15.54 7.46
CA ILE A 322 -14.20 14.80 7.66
C ILE A 322 -14.43 13.30 7.62
N GLU A 323 -15.52 12.80 8.20
CA GLU A 323 -15.86 11.38 8.14
C GLU A 323 -16.31 10.98 6.74
N GLU A 324 -17.11 11.82 6.06
CA GLU A 324 -17.45 11.62 4.65
C GLU A 324 -16.20 11.58 3.76
N THR A 325 -15.21 12.46 4.04
CA THR A 325 -13.90 12.44 3.37
C THR A 325 -13.13 11.15 3.69
N ARG A 326 -13.18 10.65 4.93
CA ARG A 326 -12.56 9.35 5.30
C ARG A 326 -13.15 8.21 4.49
N TYR A 327 -14.48 8.14 4.37
CA TYR A 327 -15.16 7.13 3.57
C TYR A 327 -14.77 7.18 2.10
N ALA A 328 -14.70 8.38 1.51
CA ALA A 328 -14.28 8.57 0.13
C ALA A 328 -12.83 8.10 -0.09
N LEU A 329 -11.90 8.50 0.79
CA LEU A 329 -10.49 8.13 0.69
C LEU A 329 -10.26 6.62 0.86
N PHE A 330 -10.98 6.01 1.81
CA PHE A 330 -10.97 4.56 2.00
C PHE A 330 -11.46 3.84 0.73
N SER A 331 -12.58 4.32 0.19
CA SER A 331 -13.20 3.77 -1.03
C SER A 331 -12.31 3.87 -2.26
N LEU A 332 -11.71 5.04 -2.50
CA LEU A 332 -10.79 5.24 -3.64
C LEU A 332 -9.56 4.35 -3.53
N ASN A 333 -9.01 4.20 -2.32
CA ASN A 333 -7.88 3.30 -2.08
C ASN A 333 -8.21 1.84 -2.44
N LEU A 334 -9.37 1.32 -2.04
CA LEU A 334 -9.79 -0.04 -2.39
C LEU A 334 -10.14 -0.21 -3.87
N ILE A 335 -10.73 0.81 -4.49
CA ILE A 335 -11.02 0.80 -5.94
C ILE A 335 -9.73 0.72 -6.77
N GLU A 336 -8.71 1.50 -6.40
CA GLU A 336 -7.41 1.45 -7.10
C GLU A 336 -6.76 0.06 -7.00
N ASP A 337 -6.85 -0.58 -5.82
CA ASP A 337 -6.38 -1.95 -5.62
C ASP A 337 -7.16 -2.96 -6.46
N LEU A 338 -8.50 -2.86 -6.47
CA LEU A 338 -9.38 -3.70 -7.28
C LEU A 338 -9.08 -3.58 -8.78
N ILE A 339 -8.93 -2.35 -9.27
CA ILE A 339 -8.66 -2.09 -10.70
C ILE A 339 -7.38 -2.77 -11.14
N GLN A 340 -6.32 -2.61 -10.36
CA GLN A 340 -5.03 -3.17 -10.69
C GLN A 340 -5.01 -4.69 -10.59
N ASP A 341 -5.63 -5.28 -9.56
CA ASP A 341 -5.81 -6.74 -9.48
C ASP A 341 -6.56 -7.26 -10.70
N ILE A 342 -7.67 -6.60 -11.08
CA ILE A 342 -8.47 -6.99 -12.24
C ILE A 342 -7.67 -6.93 -13.54
N ILE A 343 -6.89 -5.87 -13.77
CA ILE A 343 -6.02 -5.74 -14.95
C ILE A 343 -5.04 -6.90 -14.99
N TYR A 344 -4.39 -7.20 -13.87
CA TYR A 344 -3.39 -8.25 -13.80
C TYR A 344 -3.99 -9.65 -13.95
N THR A 345 -4.94 -9.99 -13.08
CA THR A 345 -5.52 -11.33 -12.96
C THR A 345 -6.34 -11.72 -14.18
N TYR A 346 -7.08 -10.77 -14.77
CA TYR A 346 -8.01 -11.06 -15.86
C TYR A 346 -7.62 -10.41 -17.19
N SER A 347 -6.44 -9.77 -17.28
CA SER A 347 -5.96 -9.10 -18.51
C SER A 347 -6.96 -8.09 -19.10
N VAL A 348 -7.74 -7.43 -18.23
CA VAL A 348 -8.79 -6.49 -18.64
C VAL A 348 -8.17 -5.20 -19.19
N LYS A 349 -8.52 -4.85 -20.42
CA LYS A 349 -8.03 -3.64 -21.11
C LYS A 349 -8.90 -2.40 -20.90
N THR A 350 -10.09 -2.58 -20.33
CA THR A 350 -11.07 -1.50 -20.15
C THR A 350 -10.67 -0.51 -19.05
N PHE A 351 -9.86 -0.95 -18.09
CA PHE A 351 -9.26 -0.06 -17.11
C PHE A 351 -7.86 0.38 -17.55
N LYS A 352 -7.49 1.60 -17.16
CA LYS A 352 -6.11 2.07 -17.27
C LYS A 352 -5.33 1.65 -16.02
N PRO A 353 -4.07 1.21 -16.14
CA PRO A 353 -3.24 0.92 -14.99
C PRO A 353 -3.11 2.13 -14.05
N ILE A 354 -3.19 1.88 -12.75
CA ILE A 354 -2.90 2.84 -11.68
C ILE A 354 -1.38 2.90 -11.51
N LYS A 355 -0.79 4.08 -11.73
CA LYS A 355 0.66 4.28 -11.67
C LYS A 355 1.12 4.83 -10.31
N LYS A 356 0.22 5.47 -9.57
CA LYS A 356 0.49 6.07 -8.26
C LYS A 356 -0.68 5.79 -7.31
N ILE A 357 -0.40 5.63 -6.02
CA ILE A 357 -1.46 5.51 -5.00
C ILE A 357 -2.14 6.87 -4.83
N TYR A 358 -3.47 6.87 -4.70
CA TYR A 358 -4.34 8.05 -4.75
C TYR A 358 -4.29 8.81 -6.08
N GLN A 359 -4.02 8.12 -7.20
CA GLN A 359 -4.08 8.71 -8.55
C GLN A 359 -5.49 9.19 -8.92
N SER A 360 -6.52 8.55 -8.38
CA SER A 360 -7.93 8.86 -8.64
C SER A 360 -8.47 10.05 -7.83
N LEU A 361 -7.71 10.56 -6.87
CA LEU A 361 -8.11 11.68 -6.03
C LEU A 361 -8.03 13.00 -6.82
N LYS A 362 -9.10 13.82 -6.76
CA LYS A 362 -9.18 15.05 -7.57
C LYS A 362 -8.14 16.11 -7.21
N ASN A 363 -7.96 16.39 -5.92
CA ASN A 363 -6.94 17.32 -5.44
C ASN A 363 -6.39 16.85 -4.10
N ILE A 364 -5.21 16.23 -4.16
CA ILE A 364 -4.59 15.62 -3.00
C ILE A 364 -4.13 16.64 -1.96
N GLU A 365 -3.62 17.79 -2.40
CA GLU A 365 -3.09 18.83 -1.52
C GLU A 365 -4.20 19.52 -0.73
N LYS A 366 -5.31 19.89 -1.39
CA LYS A 366 -6.50 20.45 -0.71
C LYS A 366 -7.09 19.46 0.28
N THR A 367 -7.25 18.20 -0.15
CA THR A 367 -7.79 17.15 0.73
C THR A 367 -6.90 16.98 1.96
N TYR A 368 -5.59 16.90 1.77
CA TYR A 368 -4.60 16.82 2.84
C TYR A 368 -4.66 18.00 3.80
N HIS A 369 -4.73 19.22 3.27
CA HIS A 369 -4.75 20.43 4.08
C HIS A 369 -5.96 20.46 5.04
N ILE A 370 -7.15 20.10 4.54
CA ILE A 370 -8.37 20.05 5.37
C ILE A 370 -8.28 18.97 6.47
N ILE A 371 -7.79 17.78 6.15
CA ILE A 371 -7.67 16.70 7.15
C ILE A 371 -6.51 16.95 8.15
N ASN A 372 -5.53 17.77 7.80
CA ASN A 372 -4.43 18.15 8.69
C ASN A 372 -4.82 19.31 9.63
N ILE A 373 -5.43 20.40 9.13
CA ILE A 373 -5.84 21.55 9.95
C ILE A 373 -6.73 21.12 11.12
N ARG A 374 -7.74 20.27 10.84
CA ARG A 374 -8.69 19.85 11.89
C ARG A 374 -8.09 18.90 12.92
N ARG A 375 -6.87 18.39 12.70
CA ARG A 375 -6.09 17.67 13.72
C ARG A 375 -5.42 18.64 14.68
N GLU A 376 -4.82 19.71 14.16
CA GLU A 376 -4.17 20.75 14.96
C GLU A 376 -5.20 21.46 15.86
N GLU A 377 -6.39 21.77 15.34
CA GLU A 377 -7.51 22.31 16.12
C GLU A 377 -8.02 21.37 17.23
N ARG A 378 -7.94 20.04 17.02
CA ARG A 378 -8.33 19.05 18.05
C ARG A 378 -7.28 18.90 19.14
N ILE A 379 -6.00 19.15 18.83
CA ILE A 379 -4.89 19.09 19.79
C ILE A 379 -4.88 20.38 20.62
N SER A 380 -5.08 21.54 20.00
CA SER A 380 -5.12 22.83 20.71
C SER A 380 -6.33 22.98 21.63
N ASN A 381 -7.47 22.38 21.32
CA ASN A 381 -8.65 22.37 22.20
C ASN A 381 -8.61 21.30 23.32
N ARG A 382 -7.55 20.49 23.39
CA ARG A 382 -7.33 19.46 24.42
C ARG A 382 -6.13 19.75 25.32
N ALA A 383 -5.35 20.78 25.00
CA ALA A 383 -4.32 21.36 25.86
C ALA A 383 -4.94 22.53 26.62
#